data_AF-A0A9P5BHV2-F1
#
_entry.id   AF-A0A9P5BHV2-F1
#
_cell.length_a   1.000
_cell.length_b   1.000
_cell.length_c   1.000
_cell.angle_alpha   90.00
_cell.angle_beta   90.00
_cell.angle_gamma   90.00
#
_symmetry.space_group_name_H-M   'P 1'
#
loop_
_entity.id
_entity.type
_entity.pdbx_description
1 polymer ?
#
loop_
_entity_poly.entity_id
_entity_poly.type
_entity_poly.pdbx_seq_one_letter_code
_entity_poly.pdbx_strand_id
1 'polypeptide(L)'
;MAQAANEHEGPLQADDAASLSHDSALVPSLESGSYLASLNSSVLNYKYENGRRYHAFREGAYLVPNDDEEQDRMDLGHHIYRLVLGGDLFLAPISNKVKRVLDLGTGTGIWAMDFA
;
A
#
# COMPACT_ATOMS: atom_id res chain seq x y z
N MET A 1 28.80 62.26 -7.86
CA MET A 1 27.68 61.52 -7.26
C MET A 1 27.47 60.30 -8.16
N ALA A 2 28.08 59.13 -7.89
CA ALA A 2 27.70 58.11 -6.89
C ALA A 2 26.21 57.73 -7.07
N GLN A 3 25.74 56.50 -7.31
CA GLN A 3 26.09 55.07 -7.07
C GLN A 3 25.12 54.27 -8.00
N ALA A 4 25.08 52.96 -8.18
CA ALA A 4 25.94 51.79 -8.03
C ALA A 4 25.15 50.62 -8.69
N ALA A 5 25.84 49.56 -9.09
CA ALA A 5 25.25 48.28 -9.49
C ALA A 5 24.33 47.72 -8.39
N ASN A 6 23.28 46.97 -8.76
CA ASN A 6 22.75 45.94 -7.88
C ASN A 6 22.30 44.73 -8.68
N GLU A 7 23.09 43.66 -8.52
CA GLU A 7 22.84 42.31 -8.97
C GLU A 7 21.60 41.78 -8.22
N HIS A 8 20.67 41.16 -8.94
CA HIS A 8 19.60 40.43 -8.27
C HIS A 8 20.14 39.05 -7.90
N GLU A 9 20.54 38.90 -6.64
CA GLU A 9 20.76 37.59 -6.02
C GLU A 9 19.47 36.77 -6.13
N GLY A 10 19.54 35.65 -6.86
CA GLY A 10 18.53 34.59 -6.80
C GLY A 10 18.86 33.66 -5.62
N PRO A 11 17.90 33.30 -4.76
CA PRO A 11 18.19 32.39 -3.66
C PRO A 11 18.30 30.93 -4.13
N LEU A 12 19.54 30.43 -3.98
CA LEU A 12 19.97 29.09 -3.53
C LEU A 12 19.40 27.83 -4.20
N GLN A 13 20.30 27.19 -4.97
CA GLN A 13 20.21 25.80 -5.41
C GLN A 13 20.58 24.85 -4.25
N ALA A 14 19.85 23.76 -4.07
CA ALA A 14 20.28 22.63 -3.28
C ALA A 14 20.37 21.40 -4.20
N ASP A 15 21.59 21.03 -4.58
CA ASP A 15 21.87 19.70 -5.15
C ASP A 15 22.34 18.82 -3.99
N ASP A 16 21.54 17.80 -3.65
CA ASP A 16 22.05 16.63 -2.93
C ASP A 16 21.36 15.37 -3.47
N ALA A 17 22.18 14.56 -4.13
CA ALA A 17 21.82 13.27 -4.68
C ALA A 17 21.56 12.25 -3.57
N ALA A 18 20.37 11.65 -3.58
CA ALA A 18 20.20 10.26 -3.17
C ALA A 18 19.04 9.66 -3.98
N SER A 19 19.42 8.88 -5.00
CA SER A 19 18.54 7.90 -5.61
C SER A 19 18.01 6.99 -4.50
N LEU A 20 16.69 6.80 -4.47
CA LEU A 20 15.91 5.65 -4.00
C LEU A 20 14.55 6.19 -3.51
N SER A 21 13.63 6.52 -4.43
CA SER A 21 12.23 6.76 -4.05
C SER A 21 11.53 5.41 -3.85
N HIS A 22 11.96 4.72 -2.80
CA HIS A 22 11.23 3.65 -2.19
C HIS A 22 10.08 4.30 -1.41
N ASP A 23 8.92 4.46 -2.05
CA ASP A 23 7.72 4.87 -1.32
C ASP A 23 6.60 3.88 -1.56
N SER A 24 6.61 2.88 -0.68
CA SER A 24 5.47 2.09 -0.25
C SER A 24 4.35 3.02 0.23
N ALA A 25 3.13 2.50 0.38
CA ALA A 25 2.05 3.22 1.06
C ALA A 25 2.29 3.39 2.58
N LEU A 26 3.54 3.59 3.00
CA LEU A 26 3.97 3.82 4.37
C LEU A 26 4.44 5.27 4.47
N VAL A 27 3.57 6.10 5.04
CA VAL A 27 3.85 7.50 5.36
C VAL A 27 5.18 7.60 6.12
N PRO A 28 6.20 8.32 5.61
CA PRO A 28 7.44 8.53 6.34
C PRO A 28 7.22 9.68 7.32
N SER A 29 6.52 9.42 8.43
CA SER A 29 6.50 10.27 9.62
C SER A 29 5.85 9.50 10.78
N LEU A 30 6.66 8.72 11.50
CA LEU A 30 6.44 8.55 12.94
C LEU A 30 6.67 9.92 13.60
N GLU A 31 5.70 10.82 13.47
CA GLU A 31 5.46 11.93 14.39
C GLU A 31 4.16 12.64 13.97
N SER A 32 3.08 12.36 14.72
CA SER A 32 1.87 13.18 14.78
C SER A 32 1.06 13.40 13.48
N GLY A 33 0.93 12.37 12.64
CA GLY A 33 -0.11 12.34 11.61
C GLY A 33 -1.46 11.93 12.19
N SER A 34 -2.48 12.78 12.07
CA SER A 34 -3.86 12.47 12.47
C SER A 34 -4.35 11.20 11.76
N TYR A 35 -4.55 10.12 12.52
CA TYR A 35 -5.20 8.88 12.10
C TYR A 35 -6.72 9.07 11.84
N LEU A 36 -7.22 10.30 11.87
CA LEU A 36 -8.60 10.68 11.58
C LEU A 36 -8.73 11.48 10.26
N ALA A 37 -7.67 11.57 9.46
CA ALA A 37 -7.76 12.19 8.15
C ALA A 37 -8.73 11.39 7.25
N SER A 38 -9.73 12.09 6.69
CA SER A 38 -10.65 11.49 5.73
C SER A 38 -9.90 11.03 4.48
N LEU A 39 -10.37 9.94 3.87
CA LEU A 39 -9.90 9.50 2.56
C LEU A 39 -10.10 10.64 1.55
N ASN A 40 -9.09 10.88 0.71
CA ASN A 40 -9.26 11.77 -0.43
C ASN A 40 -10.33 11.17 -1.35
N SER A 41 -11.23 12.01 -1.89
CA SER A 41 -12.27 11.56 -2.81
C SER A 41 -11.70 10.84 -4.03
N SER A 42 -10.46 11.16 -4.41
CA SER A 42 -9.74 10.50 -5.50
C SER A 42 -9.51 9.00 -5.29
N VAL A 43 -9.50 8.51 -4.04
CA VAL A 43 -9.32 7.09 -3.71
C VAL A 43 -10.47 6.23 -4.25
N LEU A 44 -11.67 6.80 -4.34
CA LEU A 44 -12.87 6.10 -4.81
C LEU A 44 -13.04 6.13 -6.33
N ASN A 45 -12.15 6.81 -7.06
CA ASN A 45 -12.21 6.93 -8.52
C ASN A 45 -11.69 5.66 -9.22
N TYR A 46 -12.34 4.53 -8.98
CA TYR A 46 -11.99 3.24 -9.57
C TYR A 46 -12.01 3.27 -11.10
N LYS A 47 -11.17 2.41 -11.70
CA LYS A 47 -11.17 2.13 -13.14
C LYS A 47 -12.09 0.97 -13.44
N TYR A 48 -12.79 1.03 -14.56
CA TYR A 48 -13.64 -0.05 -15.03
C TYR A 48 -13.29 -0.42 -16.46
N GLU A 49 -12.98 -1.69 -16.69
CA GLU A 49 -12.66 -2.24 -18.00
C GLU A 49 -13.33 -3.60 -18.15
N ASN A 50 -13.95 -3.86 -19.31
CA ASN A 50 -14.63 -5.13 -19.59
C ASN A 50 -15.67 -5.55 -18.52
N GLY A 51 -16.30 -4.57 -17.86
CA GLY A 51 -17.27 -4.81 -16.79
C GLY A 51 -16.66 -5.15 -15.42
N ARG A 52 -15.33 -5.13 -15.29
CA ARG A 52 -14.59 -5.41 -14.05
C ARG A 52 -14.06 -4.12 -13.43
N ARG A 53 -13.97 -4.07 -12.09
CA ARG A 53 -13.42 -2.94 -11.34
C ARG A 53 -11.93 -3.16 -11.10
N TYR A 54 -11.12 -2.12 -11.27
CA TYR A 54 -9.69 -2.12 -11.04
C TYR A 54 -9.25 -0.97 -10.13
N HIS A 55 -8.12 -1.18 -9.47
CA HIS A 55 -7.52 -0.18 -8.60
C HIS A 55 -7.03 1.04 -9.41
N ALA A 56 -7.29 2.24 -8.89
CA ALA A 56 -6.99 3.49 -9.59
C ALA A 56 -5.61 4.08 -9.24
N PHE A 57 -5.01 3.66 -8.13
CA PHE A 57 -3.69 4.13 -7.74
C PHE A 57 -2.61 3.31 -8.44
N ARG A 58 -1.61 4.01 -9.01
CA ARG A 58 -0.58 3.44 -9.91
C ARG A 58 -1.21 2.54 -10.97
N GLU A 59 -2.09 3.14 -11.76
CA GLU A 59 -2.80 2.50 -12.86
C GLU A 59 -1.86 1.59 -13.67
N GLY A 60 -2.32 0.35 -13.92
CA GLY A 60 -1.54 -0.68 -14.64
C GLY A 60 -0.53 -1.46 -13.81
N ALA A 61 -0.21 -1.05 -12.57
CA ALA A 61 0.70 -1.81 -11.71
C ALA A 61 0.09 -3.10 -11.15
N TYR A 62 -1.23 -3.13 -10.97
CA TYR A 62 -1.98 -4.31 -10.56
C TYR A 62 -2.96 -4.71 -11.67
N LEU A 63 -2.71 -5.86 -12.29
CA LEU A 63 -3.41 -6.30 -13.51
C LEU A 63 -4.72 -7.03 -13.24
N VAL A 64 -5.01 -7.34 -11.97
CA VAL A 64 -6.16 -8.15 -11.57
C VAL A 64 -7.29 -7.23 -11.10
N PRO A 65 -8.57 -7.58 -11.34
CA PRO A 65 -9.69 -6.83 -10.79
C PRO A 65 -9.64 -6.72 -9.26
N ASN A 66 -10.42 -5.79 -8.70
CA ASN A 66 -10.64 -5.64 -7.27
C ASN A 66 -12.13 -5.55 -6.92
N ASP A 67 -12.99 -6.15 -7.75
CA ASP A 67 -14.42 -6.31 -7.53
C ASP A 67 -14.74 -7.51 -6.64
N ASP A 68 -16.01 -7.61 -6.24
CA ASP A 68 -16.50 -8.62 -5.30
C ASP A 68 -16.32 -10.05 -5.84
N GLU A 69 -16.48 -10.25 -7.15
CA GLU A 69 -16.23 -11.55 -7.81
C GLU A 69 -14.77 -12.01 -7.64
N GLU A 70 -13.81 -11.09 -7.78
CA GLU A 70 -12.40 -11.43 -7.56
C GLU A 70 -12.08 -11.65 -6.08
N GLN A 71 -12.76 -10.94 -5.17
CA GLN A 71 -12.66 -11.18 -3.73
C GLN A 71 -13.16 -12.58 -3.36
N ASP A 72 -14.32 -12.99 -3.88
CA ASP A 72 -14.87 -14.35 -3.71
C ASP A 72 -13.88 -15.41 -4.22
N ARG A 73 -13.23 -15.15 -5.36
CA ARG A 73 -12.20 -16.05 -5.91
C ARG A 73 -10.99 -16.18 -4.97
N MET A 74 -10.54 -15.08 -4.35
CA MET A 74 -9.44 -15.10 -3.39
C MET A 74 -9.83 -15.84 -2.10
N ASP A 75 -11.03 -15.62 -1.59
CA ASP A 75 -11.54 -16.26 -0.38
C ASP A 75 -11.72 -17.78 -0.58
N LEU A 76 -12.17 -18.20 -1.77
CA LEU A 76 -12.19 -19.62 -2.14
C LEU A 76 -10.76 -20.21 -2.14
N GLY A 77 -9.78 -19.45 -2.64
CA GLY A 77 -8.37 -19.83 -2.60
C GLY A 77 -7.88 -20.08 -1.18
N HIS A 78 -8.16 -19.15 -0.25
CA HIS A 78 -7.86 -19.32 1.18
C HIS A 78 -8.51 -20.59 1.75
N HIS A 79 -9.79 -20.83 1.46
CA HIS A 79 -10.48 -22.04 1.90
C HIS A 79 -9.84 -23.33 1.37
N ILE A 80 -9.45 -23.35 0.09
CA ILE A 80 -8.75 -24.50 -0.51
C ILE A 80 -7.41 -24.73 0.20
N TYR A 81 -6.63 -23.70 0.46
CA TYR A 81 -5.35 -23.85 1.18
C TYR A 81 -5.55 -24.37 2.60
N ARG A 82 -6.57 -23.89 3.32
CA ARG A 82 -6.94 -24.44 4.63
C ARG A 82 -7.20 -25.94 4.54
N LEU A 83 -7.94 -26.41 3.53
CA LEU A 83 -8.22 -27.85 3.35
C LEU A 83 -6.96 -28.65 3.03
N VAL A 84 -6.13 -28.17 2.09
CA VAL A 84 -4.87 -28.84 1.70
C VAL A 84 -3.90 -28.95 2.87
N LEU A 85 -3.88 -27.94 3.75
CA LEU A 85 -3.03 -27.89 4.94
C LEU A 85 -3.67 -28.54 6.18
N GLY A 86 -4.77 -29.30 6.02
CA GLY A 86 -5.41 -30.01 7.14
C GLY A 86 -6.04 -29.08 8.19
N GLY A 87 -6.34 -27.84 7.82
CA GLY A 87 -6.88 -26.81 8.70
C GLY A 87 -5.83 -25.92 9.35
N ASP A 88 -4.56 -25.98 8.95
CA ASP A 88 -3.53 -25.04 9.42
C ASP A 88 -3.51 -23.74 8.59
N LEU A 89 -3.12 -22.62 9.23
CA LEU A 89 -2.92 -21.31 8.55
C LEU A 89 -1.48 -21.11 8.05
N PHE A 90 -0.53 -21.81 8.63
CA PHE A 90 0.89 -21.66 8.35
C PHE A 90 1.62 -22.96 8.66
N LEU A 91 2.71 -23.22 7.94
CA LEU A 91 3.59 -24.37 8.18
C LEU A 91 4.86 -23.99 8.95
N ALA A 92 5.08 -22.70 9.19
CA ALA A 92 6.26 -22.20 9.86
C ALA A 92 6.30 -22.69 11.33
N PRO A 93 7.46 -23.17 11.83
CA PRO A 93 7.59 -23.62 13.21
C PRO A 93 7.74 -22.43 14.18
N ILE A 94 6.68 -21.65 14.34
CA ILE A 94 6.65 -20.45 15.18
C ILE A 94 6.07 -20.74 16.57
N SER A 95 6.57 -20.04 17.60
CA SER A 95 6.05 -20.19 18.97
C SER A 95 4.63 -19.63 19.08
N ASN A 96 3.85 -20.11 20.05
CA ASN A 96 2.54 -19.54 20.39
C ASN A 96 2.60 -18.12 21.02
N LYS A 97 3.78 -17.51 21.12
CA LYS A 97 3.99 -16.18 21.72
C LYS A 97 4.31 -15.10 20.68
N VAL A 98 4.02 -15.34 19.40
CA VAL A 98 4.21 -14.30 18.38
C VAL A 98 3.38 -13.07 18.72
N LYS A 99 4.00 -11.89 18.65
CA LYS A 99 3.36 -10.60 18.99
C LYS A 99 3.12 -9.71 17.77
N ARG A 100 3.89 -9.91 16.71
CA ARG A 100 3.81 -9.11 15.48
C ARG A 100 4.04 -10.01 14.29
N VAL A 101 3.13 -9.96 13.34
CA VAL A 101 3.18 -10.66 12.06
C VAL A 101 2.91 -9.65 10.96
N LEU A 102 3.58 -9.83 9.83
CA LEU A 102 3.38 -9.06 8.62
C LEU A 102 2.81 -9.99 7.56
N ASP A 103 1.60 -9.67 7.08
CA ASP A 103 0.99 -10.33 5.94
C ASP A 103 1.26 -9.52 4.66
N LEU A 104 2.00 -10.10 3.73
CA LEU A 104 2.39 -9.44 2.48
C LEU A 104 1.42 -9.83 1.38
N GLY A 105 0.82 -8.84 0.73
CA GLY A 105 -0.18 -9.10 -0.31
C GLY A 105 -1.45 -9.71 0.28
N THR A 106 -1.92 -9.13 1.39
CA THR A 106 -3.03 -9.63 2.24
C THR A 106 -4.35 -9.89 1.51
N GLY A 107 -4.52 -9.39 0.28
CA GLY A 107 -5.72 -9.61 -0.52
C GLY A 107 -6.96 -9.06 0.19
N THR A 108 -7.94 -9.93 0.45
CA THR A 108 -9.15 -9.61 1.24
C THR A 108 -8.86 -9.40 2.73
N GLY A 109 -7.67 -9.78 3.20
CA GLY A 109 -7.27 -9.73 4.60
C GLY A 109 -7.68 -10.97 5.41
N ILE A 110 -8.35 -11.94 4.80
CA ILE A 110 -8.91 -13.11 5.51
C ILE A 110 -7.85 -13.91 6.27
N TRP A 111 -6.66 -14.09 5.68
CA TRP A 111 -5.58 -14.79 6.35
C TRP A 111 -5.10 -14.05 7.60
N ALA A 112 -4.88 -12.74 7.50
CA ALA A 112 -4.45 -11.93 8.64
C ALA A 112 -5.51 -11.89 9.75
N MET A 113 -6.80 -11.85 9.39
CA MET A 113 -7.91 -11.91 10.35
C MET A 113 -7.99 -13.26 11.05
N ASP A 114 -7.84 -14.37 10.32
CA ASP A 114 -7.85 -15.72 10.91
C ASP A 114 -6.63 -15.99 11.79
N PHE A 115 -5.49 -15.36 11.49
CA PHE A 115 -4.25 -15.53 12.24
C PHE A 115 -4.21 -14.73 13.57
N ALA A 116 -4.87 -13.56 13.60
CA ALA A 116 -4.81 -12.59 14.71
C ALA A 116 -5.40 -13.10 16.04
#